data_AF-A0A914SY52-F1
#
_entry.id   AF-A0A914SY52-F1
#
_cell.length_a   1.000
_cell.length_b   1.000
_cell.length_c   1.000
_cell.angle_alpha   90.00
_cell.angle_beta   90.00
_cell.angle_gamma   90.00
#
_symmetry.space_group_name_H-M   'P 1'
#
loop_
_entity.id
_entity.type
_entity.pdbx_description
1 polymer ?
#
loop_
_entity_poly.entity_id
_entity_poly.type
_entity_poly.pdbx_seq_one_letter_code
_entity_poly.pdbx_strand_id
1 'polypeptide(L)'
;MGSRPPVSSIELEDISAERSQRNVESRRSRSQRHDDKEKELKYGAAHVIRLFVPVSLCMAMVIFTMNTIGYFSRDDGVYLIYTPFTQHTENTTELLVMSVGNALTVLAVVVVMTGILIMLYYFRFYKVIHGWLLLSSVLLLSLFTTMYLQELFKNFNTTIDYITFGFFIWNFAALGILCIHWKGPLLLQQTYLIVMSALMALVLIKYLPDWTVWTVLGVLSIWDLIAVLCPHGPLRMLVETAQKRNEPIFPALIYSSAVLYPYVIFGASHTDPNNPKKPK
;
A
#
# COMPACT_ATOMS: atom_id res chain seq x y z
N MET A 1 13.48 -52.26 -57.30
CA MET A 1 14.65 -51.81 -56.52
C MET A 1 15.12 -50.48 -57.08
N GLY A 2 14.57 -49.37 -56.60
CA GLY A 2 15.04 -48.04 -56.99
C GLY A 2 16.20 -47.63 -56.09
N SER A 3 17.43 -47.82 -56.58
CA SER A 3 18.65 -47.38 -55.89
C SER A 3 18.65 -45.85 -55.82
N ARG A 4 18.59 -45.27 -54.61
CA ARG A 4 18.76 -43.82 -54.42
C ARG A 4 20.15 -43.42 -54.97
N PRO A 5 20.27 -42.31 -55.72
CA PRO A 5 21.57 -41.84 -56.20
C PRO A 5 22.48 -41.51 -55.00
N PRO A 6 23.80 -41.67 -55.12
CA PRO A 6 24.73 -41.30 -54.06
C PRO A 6 24.66 -39.78 -53.86
N VAL A 7 24.30 -39.35 -52.65
CA VAL A 7 24.33 -37.93 -52.28
C VAL A 7 25.76 -37.45 -52.46
N SER A 8 25.96 -36.36 -53.20
CA SER A 8 27.30 -35.80 -53.42
C SER A 8 27.88 -35.31 -52.09
N SER A 9 29.20 -35.42 -51.90
CA SER A 9 29.87 -35.00 -50.66
C SER A 9 29.60 -33.53 -50.32
N ILE A 10 29.42 -32.69 -51.34
CA ILE A 10 29.12 -31.26 -51.23
C ILE A 10 27.72 -31.04 -50.64
N GLU A 11 26.72 -31.81 -51.08
CA GLU A 11 25.33 -31.69 -50.61
C GLU A 11 25.18 -32.21 -49.16
N LEU A 12 26.01 -33.19 -48.75
CA LEU A 12 26.11 -33.62 -47.35
C LEU A 12 26.77 -32.56 -46.45
N GLU A 13 27.78 -31.85 -46.96
CA GLU A 13 28.42 -30.74 -46.24
C GLU A 13 27.43 -29.57 -46.05
N ASP A 14 26.68 -29.18 -47.07
CA ASP A 14 25.67 -28.12 -46.96
C ASP A 14 24.56 -28.45 -45.95
N ILE A 15 24.02 -29.68 -45.99
CA ILE A 15 23.02 -30.14 -45.01
C ILE A 15 23.60 -30.14 -43.58
N SER A 16 24.87 -30.51 -43.43
CA SER A 16 25.55 -30.49 -42.13
C SER A 16 25.80 -29.07 -41.61
N ALA A 17 26.09 -28.13 -42.51
CA ALA A 17 26.29 -26.71 -42.21
C ALA A 17 24.96 -26.05 -41.80
N GLU A 18 23.87 -26.27 -42.54
CA GLU A 18 22.53 -25.80 -42.17
C GLU A 18 22.08 -26.36 -40.83
N ARG A 19 22.32 -27.66 -40.57
CA ARG A 19 21.94 -28.29 -39.29
C ARG A 19 22.77 -27.73 -38.13
N SER A 20 24.03 -27.39 -38.37
CA SER A 20 24.90 -26.74 -37.40
C SER A 20 24.46 -25.30 -37.11
N GLN A 21 24.10 -24.53 -38.13
CA GLN A 21 23.55 -23.19 -37.98
C GLN A 21 22.23 -23.19 -37.21
N ARG A 22 21.31 -24.10 -37.56
CA ARG A 22 20.02 -24.28 -36.86
C ARG A 22 20.20 -24.67 -35.39
N ASN A 23 21.20 -25.51 -35.09
CA ASN A 23 21.56 -25.86 -33.72
C ASN A 23 22.12 -24.66 -32.94
N VAL A 24 22.97 -23.83 -33.55
CA VAL A 24 23.51 -22.60 -32.93
C VAL A 24 22.39 -21.60 -32.64
N GLU A 25 21.47 -21.40 -33.57
CA GLU A 25 20.33 -20.50 -33.43
C GLU A 25 19.31 -21.00 -32.38
N SER A 26 19.08 -22.32 -32.32
CA SER A 26 18.28 -22.94 -31.25
C SER A 26 18.93 -22.78 -29.86
N ARG A 27 20.26 -22.87 -29.77
CA ARG A 27 21.01 -22.65 -28.51
C ARG A 27 20.96 -21.19 -28.09
N ARG A 28 21.12 -20.26 -29.04
CA ARG A 28 21.06 -18.81 -28.80
C ARG A 28 19.66 -18.38 -28.35
N SER A 29 18.60 -18.86 -29.01
CA SER A 29 17.22 -18.58 -28.61
C SER A 29 16.83 -19.22 -27.27
N ARG A 30 17.40 -20.39 -26.92
CA ARG A 30 17.21 -21.01 -25.60
C ARG A 30 17.94 -20.25 -24.49
N SER A 31 19.16 -19.76 -24.76
CA SER A 31 19.90 -18.87 -23.84
C SER A 31 19.16 -17.56 -23.62
N GLN A 32 18.67 -16.93 -24.69
CA GLN A 32 17.95 -15.67 -24.61
C GLN A 32 16.63 -15.80 -23.84
N ARG A 33 15.86 -16.89 -24.05
CA ARG A 33 14.68 -17.19 -23.21
C ARG A 33 15.03 -17.46 -21.75
N HIS A 34 16.20 -18.03 -21.47
CA HIS A 34 16.65 -18.25 -20.10
C HIS A 34 16.99 -16.91 -19.42
N ASP A 35 17.69 -16.02 -20.12
CA ASP A 35 18.03 -14.68 -19.64
C ASP A 35 16.79 -13.83 -19.40
N ASP A 36 15.78 -13.91 -20.28
CA ASP A 36 14.53 -13.18 -20.14
C ASP A 36 13.68 -13.70 -18.96
N LYS A 37 13.63 -15.03 -18.76
CA LYS A 37 13.02 -15.63 -17.56
C LYS A 37 13.75 -15.25 -16.28
N GLU A 38 15.09 -15.22 -16.31
CA GLU A 38 15.89 -14.80 -15.15
C GLU A 38 15.64 -13.33 -14.80
N LYS A 39 15.52 -12.45 -15.80
CA LYS A 39 15.12 -11.06 -15.60
C LYS A 39 13.71 -10.96 -15.01
N GLU A 40 12.73 -11.66 -15.57
CA GLU A 40 11.35 -11.68 -15.07
C GLU A 40 11.28 -12.11 -13.59
N LEU A 41 11.99 -13.17 -13.24
CA LEU A 41 12.11 -13.65 -11.84
C LEU A 41 12.80 -12.63 -10.94
N LYS A 42 13.89 -12.00 -11.39
CA LYS A 42 14.58 -10.95 -10.63
C LYS A 42 13.69 -9.73 -10.41
N TYR A 43 12.91 -9.31 -11.41
CA TYR A 43 11.95 -8.22 -11.27
C TYR A 43 10.80 -8.58 -10.33
N GLY A 44 10.28 -9.81 -10.42
CA GLY A 44 9.27 -10.34 -9.49
C GLY A 44 9.78 -10.34 -8.05
N ALA A 45 10.96 -10.88 -7.80
CA ALA A 45 11.58 -10.90 -6.48
C ALA A 45 11.87 -9.47 -5.95
N ALA A 46 12.42 -8.59 -6.78
CA ALA A 46 12.65 -7.20 -6.41
C ALA A 46 11.36 -6.45 -6.07
N HIS A 47 10.25 -6.77 -6.75
CA HIS A 47 8.95 -6.20 -6.45
C HIS A 47 8.45 -6.68 -5.08
N VAL A 48 8.51 -7.99 -4.81
CA VAL A 48 8.11 -8.57 -3.52
C VAL A 48 8.92 -7.97 -2.37
N ILE A 49 10.25 -7.86 -2.53
CA ILE A 49 11.12 -7.27 -1.50
C ILE A 49 10.73 -5.82 -1.21
N ARG A 50 10.47 -5.01 -2.24
CA ARG A 50 10.08 -3.60 -2.08
C ARG A 50 8.73 -3.39 -1.40
N LEU A 51 7.84 -4.38 -1.44
CA LEU A 51 6.58 -4.38 -0.68
C LEU A 51 6.78 -4.90 0.74
N PHE A 52 7.64 -5.89 0.94
CA PHE A 52 7.86 -6.50 2.25
C PHE A 52 8.62 -5.59 3.22
N VAL A 53 9.66 -4.88 2.73
CA VAL A 53 10.50 -3.97 3.54
C VAL A 53 9.71 -2.88 4.28
N PRO A 54 8.82 -2.08 3.65
CA PRO A 54 8.08 -1.04 4.36
C PRO A 54 7.07 -1.61 5.36
N VAL A 55 6.44 -2.75 5.04
CA VAL A 55 5.49 -3.42 5.93
C VAL A 55 6.21 -3.96 7.16
N SER A 56 7.35 -4.61 6.99
CA SER A 56 8.15 -5.11 8.11
C SER A 56 8.70 -3.98 8.98
N LEU A 57 9.11 -2.86 8.39
CA LEU A 57 9.53 -1.67 9.12
C LEU A 57 8.39 -1.07 9.95
N CYS A 58 7.18 -0.99 9.38
CA CYS A 58 5.99 -0.54 10.11
C CYS A 58 5.69 -1.46 11.31
N MET A 59 5.69 -2.77 11.10
CA MET A 59 5.46 -3.73 12.18
C MET A 59 6.54 -3.66 13.26
N ALA A 60 7.81 -3.55 12.87
CA ALA A 60 8.92 -3.39 13.80
C ALA A 60 8.78 -2.11 14.65
N MET A 61 8.39 -0.99 14.04
CA MET A 61 8.16 0.28 14.74
C MET A 61 7.03 0.14 15.77
N VAL A 62 5.89 -0.45 15.40
CA VAL A 62 4.74 -0.64 16.32
C VAL A 62 5.13 -1.54 17.50
N ILE A 63 5.79 -2.68 17.25
CA ILE A 63 6.21 -3.62 18.31
C ILE A 63 7.25 -2.97 19.22
N PHE A 64 8.22 -2.26 18.65
CA PHE A 64 9.23 -1.53 19.43
C PHE A 64 8.58 -0.49 20.33
N THR A 65 7.63 0.30 19.82
CA THR A 65 6.87 1.27 20.61
C THR A 65 6.07 0.60 21.72
N MET A 66 5.34 -0.47 21.43
CA MET A 66 4.53 -1.20 22.42
C MET A 66 5.38 -1.74 23.57
N ASN A 67 6.59 -2.22 23.28
CA ASN A 67 7.50 -2.73 24.28
C ASN A 67 8.18 -1.60 25.09
N THR A 68 8.47 -0.46 24.45
CA THR A 68 9.18 0.66 25.09
C THR A 68 8.24 1.52 25.92
N ILE A 69 7.03 1.77 25.44
CA ILE A 69 6.07 2.72 26.02
C ILE A 69 4.86 1.93 26.54
N GLY A 70 4.88 1.62 27.84
CA GLY A 70 3.82 0.85 28.50
C GLY A 70 2.43 1.51 28.47
N TYR A 71 2.34 2.80 28.13
CA TYR A 71 1.06 3.52 27.99
C TYR A 71 0.15 2.90 26.92
N PHE A 72 0.71 2.44 25.79
CA PHE A 72 -0.10 1.90 24.70
C PHE A 72 -0.70 0.52 25.00
N SER A 73 -0.22 -0.16 26.04
CA SER A 73 -0.69 -1.47 26.50
C SER A 73 -1.65 -1.35 27.71
N ARG A 74 -1.81 -0.15 28.28
CA ARG A 74 -2.68 0.06 29.45
C ARG A 74 -4.10 0.42 29.02
N ASP A 75 -5.07 -0.21 29.66
CA ASP A 75 -6.48 0.14 29.54
C ASP A 75 -6.85 1.25 30.53
N ASP A 76 -6.98 2.48 30.04
CA ASP A 76 -7.36 3.65 30.85
C ASP A 76 -8.89 3.90 30.85
N GLY A 77 -9.67 2.96 30.31
CA GLY A 77 -11.13 3.07 30.18
C GLY A 77 -11.61 4.14 29.17
N VAL A 78 -10.69 4.78 28.45
CA VAL A 78 -10.98 5.73 27.37
C VAL A 78 -10.96 4.96 26.05
N TYR A 79 -12.12 4.85 25.41
CA TYR A 79 -12.28 4.13 24.15
C TYR A 79 -12.67 5.09 23.02
N LEU A 80 -12.55 4.62 21.77
CA LEU A 80 -13.03 5.38 20.62
C LEU A 80 -14.54 5.67 20.76
N ILE A 81 -14.96 6.84 20.30
CA ILE A 81 -16.39 7.21 20.27
C ILE A 81 -17.25 6.22 19.44
N TYR A 82 -16.59 5.42 18.59
CA TYR A 82 -17.19 4.41 17.73
C TYR A 82 -17.36 3.03 18.41
N THR A 83 -16.95 2.88 19.67
CA THR A 83 -17.12 1.65 20.46
C THR A 83 -18.03 1.92 21.66
N PRO A 84 -19.36 1.88 21.49
CA PRO A 84 -20.30 2.19 22.57
C PRO A 84 -20.39 1.09 23.64
N PHE A 85 -20.00 -0.15 23.34
CA PHE A 85 -20.13 -1.29 24.26
C PHE A 85 -18.78 -1.66 24.87
N THR A 86 -18.44 -1.05 26.00
CA THR A 86 -17.14 -1.26 26.68
C THR A 86 -17.28 -1.88 28.06
N GLN A 87 -18.45 -2.45 28.38
CA GLN A 87 -18.73 -3.03 29.68
C GLN A 87 -17.94 -4.32 29.91
N HIS A 88 -17.17 -4.37 31.00
CA HIS A 88 -16.53 -5.60 31.44
C HIS A 88 -17.59 -6.55 31.98
N THR A 89 -17.76 -7.69 31.29
CA THR A 89 -18.72 -8.74 31.68
C THR A 89 -17.97 -10.06 31.78
N GLU A 90 -18.23 -10.84 32.84
CA GLU A 90 -17.56 -12.14 33.06
C GLU A 90 -18.06 -13.23 32.08
N ASN A 91 -19.27 -13.05 31.53
CA ASN A 91 -19.85 -13.95 30.54
C ASN A 91 -19.19 -13.78 29.15
N THR A 92 -18.51 -14.82 28.67
CA THR A 92 -17.84 -14.82 27.36
C THR A 92 -18.80 -14.58 26.19
N THR A 93 -20.02 -15.11 26.25
CA THR A 93 -21.02 -14.92 25.18
C THR A 93 -21.48 -13.47 25.07
N GLU A 94 -21.72 -12.80 26.20
CA GLU A 94 -22.12 -11.40 26.21
C GLU A 94 -20.98 -10.50 25.72
N LEU A 95 -19.74 -10.80 26.12
CA LEU A 95 -18.53 -10.12 25.63
C LEU A 95 -18.36 -10.27 24.10
N LEU A 96 -18.63 -11.45 23.55
CA LEU A 96 -18.60 -11.67 22.10
C LEU A 96 -19.67 -10.86 21.37
N VAL A 97 -20.90 -10.82 21.88
CA VAL A 97 -21.99 -10.03 21.27
C VAL A 97 -21.67 -8.54 21.31
N MET A 98 -21.14 -8.04 22.43
CA MET A 98 -20.73 -6.63 22.58
C MET A 98 -19.60 -6.26 21.63
N SER A 99 -18.56 -7.11 21.53
CA SER A 99 -17.43 -6.87 20.62
C SER A 99 -17.84 -6.91 19.14
N VAL A 100 -18.74 -7.83 18.76
CA VAL A 100 -19.36 -7.84 17.42
C VAL A 100 -20.17 -6.56 17.18
N GLY A 101 -20.95 -6.09 18.15
CA GLY A 101 -21.69 -4.83 18.05
C GLY A 101 -20.79 -3.62 17.81
N ASN A 102 -19.67 -3.53 18.53
CA ASN A 102 -18.64 -2.52 18.30
C ASN A 102 -18.02 -2.65 16.90
N ALA A 103 -17.66 -3.87 16.48
CA ALA A 103 -17.06 -4.12 15.18
C ALA A 103 -17.98 -3.71 14.02
N LEU A 104 -19.29 -4.01 14.14
CA LEU A 104 -20.30 -3.58 13.17
C LEU A 104 -20.48 -2.07 13.16
N THR A 105 -20.39 -1.41 14.31
CA THR A 105 -20.46 0.06 14.40
C THR A 105 -19.26 0.72 13.71
N VAL A 106 -18.04 0.22 13.97
CA VAL A 106 -16.82 0.68 13.27
C VAL A 106 -16.94 0.42 11.77
N LEU A 107 -17.39 -0.77 11.36
CA LEU A 107 -17.62 -1.08 9.95
C LEU A 107 -18.62 -0.10 9.33
N ALA A 108 -19.77 0.15 9.97
CA ALA A 108 -20.78 1.07 9.46
C ALA A 108 -20.20 2.48 9.21
N VAL A 109 -19.37 2.99 10.13
CA VAL A 109 -18.68 4.28 9.95
C VAL A 109 -17.74 4.24 8.75
N VAL A 110 -16.93 3.18 8.58
CA VAL A 110 -16.04 3.02 7.42
C VAL A 110 -16.85 2.97 6.11
N VAL A 111 -17.95 2.22 6.07
CA VAL A 111 -18.84 2.14 4.89
C VAL A 111 -19.44 3.51 4.55
N VAL A 112 -19.94 4.24 5.56
CA VAL A 112 -20.50 5.58 5.35
C VAL A 112 -19.42 6.56 4.86
N MET A 113 -18.24 6.58 5.48
CA MET A 113 -17.16 7.47 5.08
C MET A 113 -16.62 7.16 3.67
N THR A 114 -16.50 5.88 3.32
CA THR A 114 -16.11 5.47 1.96
C THR A 114 -17.19 5.85 0.93
N GLY A 115 -18.47 5.68 1.28
CA GLY A 115 -19.60 6.15 0.46
C GLY A 115 -19.60 7.66 0.25
N ILE A 116 -19.38 8.46 1.30
CA ILE A 116 -19.27 9.93 1.21
C ILE A 116 -18.12 10.32 0.27
N LEU A 117 -16.95 9.70 0.40
CA LEU A 117 -15.80 10.00 -0.46
C LEU A 117 -16.13 9.72 -1.94
N ILE A 118 -16.76 8.58 -2.23
CA ILE A 118 -17.16 8.20 -3.59
C ILE A 118 -18.25 9.12 -4.13
N MET A 119 -19.22 9.49 -3.29
CA MET A 119 -20.27 10.44 -3.64
C MET A 119 -19.67 11.80 -4.01
N LEU A 120 -18.77 12.35 -3.18
CA LEU A 120 -18.05 13.60 -3.47
C LEU A 120 -17.23 13.50 -4.77
N TYR A 121 -16.61 12.36 -5.02
CA TYR A 121 -15.86 12.09 -6.23
C TYR A 121 -16.77 12.08 -7.47
N TYR A 122 -17.94 11.45 -7.37
CA TYR A 122 -18.95 11.44 -8.43
C TYR A 122 -19.46 12.85 -8.75
N PHE A 123 -19.74 13.68 -7.73
CA PHE A 123 -20.17 15.06 -7.88
C PHE A 123 -19.07 16.05 -8.32
N ARG A 124 -17.84 15.57 -8.58
CA ARG A 124 -16.69 16.39 -9.01
C ARG A 124 -16.30 17.50 -8.03
N PHE A 125 -16.57 17.33 -6.72
CA PHE A 125 -16.14 18.28 -5.69
C PHE A 125 -14.65 18.12 -5.32
N TYR A 126 -13.75 18.19 -6.33
CA TYR A 126 -12.31 17.93 -6.15
C TYR A 126 -11.64 18.83 -5.11
N LYS A 127 -12.06 20.10 -5.01
CA LYS A 127 -11.55 21.03 -3.98
C LYS A 127 -11.88 20.57 -2.56
N VAL A 128 -13.09 20.04 -2.36
CA VAL A 128 -13.52 19.51 -1.05
C VAL A 128 -12.75 18.24 -0.72
N ILE A 129 -12.56 17.34 -1.69
CA ILE A 129 -11.81 16.09 -1.48
C ILE A 129 -10.35 16.41 -1.12
N HIS A 130 -9.69 17.28 -1.88
CA HIS A 130 -8.32 17.68 -1.58
C HIS A 130 -8.21 18.38 -0.22
N GLY A 131 -9.11 19.31 0.09
CA GLY A 131 -9.13 19.98 1.39
C GLY A 131 -9.38 19.03 2.55
N TRP A 132 -10.33 18.10 2.40
CA TRP A 132 -10.64 17.08 3.39
C TRP A 132 -9.47 16.14 3.63
N LEU A 133 -8.87 15.58 2.57
CA LEU A 133 -7.73 14.66 2.70
C LEU A 133 -6.49 15.36 3.29
N LEU A 134 -6.24 16.61 2.90
CA LEU A 134 -5.18 17.42 3.46
C LEU A 134 -5.43 17.73 4.94
N LEU A 135 -6.64 18.14 5.32
CA LEU A 135 -6.99 18.38 6.72
C LEU A 135 -6.89 17.10 7.56
N SER A 136 -7.42 15.98 7.05
CA SER A 136 -7.38 14.69 7.74
C SER A 136 -5.96 14.21 7.97
N SER A 137 -5.07 14.37 6.99
CA SER A 137 -3.66 14.01 7.13
C SER A 137 -2.90 14.96 8.06
N VAL A 138 -3.17 16.27 8.04
CA VAL A 138 -2.60 17.23 9.00
C VAL A 138 -2.99 16.85 10.42
N LEU A 139 -4.29 16.62 10.65
CA LEU A 139 -4.81 16.26 11.97
C LEU A 139 -4.20 14.95 12.46
N LEU A 140 -4.18 13.91 11.62
CA LEU A 140 -3.62 12.61 11.97
C LEU A 140 -2.12 12.74 12.32
N LEU A 141 -1.34 13.39 11.45
CA LEU A 141 0.11 13.48 11.60
C LEU A 141 0.52 14.40 12.76
N SER A 142 -0.18 15.51 13.01
CA SER A 142 0.14 16.44 14.10
C SER A 142 -0.36 15.97 15.46
N LEU A 143 -1.63 15.56 15.58
CA LEU A 143 -2.23 15.17 16.86
C LEU A 143 -1.65 13.85 17.37
N PHE A 144 -1.58 12.82 16.52
CA PHE A 144 -1.08 11.53 16.99
C PHE A 144 0.42 11.53 17.25
N THR A 145 1.21 12.29 16.49
CA THR A 145 2.64 12.47 16.82
C THR A 145 2.81 13.22 18.13
N THR A 146 1.94 14.20 18.41
CA THR A 146 1.95 14.91 19.70
C THR A 146 1.66 13.94 20.85
N MET A 147 0.60 13.13 20.75
CA MET A 147 0.27 12.11 21.75
C MET A 147 1.43 11.10 21.91
N TYR A 148 2.00 10.63 20.81
CA TYR A 148 3.12 9.70 20.82
C TYR A 148 4.36 10.28 21.52
N LEU A 149 4.78 11.48 21.16
CA LEU A 149 5.97 12.10 21.75
C LEU A 149 5.76 12.47 23.23
N GLN A 150 4.56 12.87 23.63
CA GLN A 150 4.26 13.13 25.04
C GLN A 150 4.48 11.88 25.89
N GLU A 151 3.97 10.74 25.46
CA GLU A 151 4.16 9.47 26.17
C GLU A 151 5.59 8.96 26.09
N LEU A 152 6.28 9.19 24.97
CA LEU A 152 7.71 8.92 24.83
C LEU A 152 8.52 9.70 25.88
N PHE A 153 8.33 11.01 25.99
CA PHE A 153 9.08 11.85 26.92
C PHE A 153 8.73 11.57 28.38
N LYS A 154 7.46 11.26 28.69
CA LYS A 154 7.07 10.78 30.02
C LYS A 154 7.77 9.47 30.37
N ASN A 155 7.84 8.51 29.44
CA ASN A 155 8.49 7.22 29.67
C ASN A 155 10.01 7.36 29.88
N PHE A 156 10.67 8.25 29.14
CA PHE A 156 12.09 8.57 29.33
C PHE A 156 12.35 9.58 30.45
N ASN A 157 11.32 9.98 31.21
CA ASN A 157 11.38 10.98 32.28
C ASN A 157 12.15 12.26 31.89
N THR A 158 12.00 12.69 30.63
CA THR A 158 12.71 13.84 30.06
C THR A 158 11.75 15.00 29.91
N THR A 159 12.03 16.13 30.56
CA THR A 159 11.22 17.34 30.46
C THR A 159 11.68 18.19 29.27
N ILE A 160 10.80 18.40 28.29
CA ILE A 160 11.03 19.29 27.15
C ILE A 160 10.09 20.49 27.26
N ASP A 161 10.60 21.67 26.90
CA ASP A 161 9.81 22.89 26.88
C ASP A 161 8.77 22.87 25.74
N TYR A 162 7.61 23.49 25.97
CA TYR A 162 6.51 23.51 24.99
C TYR A 162 6.89 24.20 23.68
N ILE A 163 7.86 25.11 23.68
CA ILE A 163 8.30 25.84 22.48
C ILE A 163 9.07 24.90 21.55
N THR A 164 10.10 24.22 22.06
CA THR A 164 10.88 23.22 21.32
C THR A 164 9.97 22.09 20.83
N PHE A 165 9.07 21.61 21.70
CA PHE A 165 8.10 20.58 21.34
C PHE A 165 7.17 21.02 20.20
N GLY A 166 6.56 22.21 20.33
CA GLY A 166 5.68 22.77 19.30
C GLY A 166 6.40 23.03 17.98
N PHE A 167 7.62 23.55 18.03
CA PHE A 167 8.45 23.77 16.84
C PHE A 167 8.78 22.44 16.15
N PHE A 168 9.14 21.40 16.90
CA PHE A 168 9.40 20.07 16.34
C PHE A 168 8.16 19.50 15.64
N ILE A 169 7.01 19.52 16.32
CA ILE A 169 5.74 19.03 15.77
C ILE A 169 5.33 19.81 14.52
N TRP A 170 5.49 21.13 14.52
CA TRP A 170 5.17 21.96 13.36
C TRP A 170 6.03 21.59 12.15
N ASN A 171 7.34 21.43 12.33
CA ASN A 171 8.24 21.03 11.26
C ASN A 171 7.91 19.62 10.74
N PHE A 172 7.67 18.67 11.66
CA PHE A 172 7.28 17.31 11.31
C PHE A 172 5.95 17.28 10.54
N ALA A 173 4.95 18.05 11.00
CA ALA A 173 3.64 18.19 10.37
C ALA A 173 3.73 18.80 8.96
N ALA A 174 4.39 19.95 8.85
CA ALA A 174 4.53 20.66 7.58
C ALA A 174 5.31 19.84 6.55
N LEU A 175 6.42 19.20 6.96
CA LEU A 175 7.20 18.32 6.09
C LEU A 175 6.41 17.08 5.68
N GLY A 176 5.65 16.45 6.58
CA GLY A 176 4.79 15.32 6.27
C GLY A 176 3.76 15.68 5.19
N ILE A 177 3.09 16.83 5.32
CA ILE A 177 2.10 17.28 4.33
C ILE A 177 2.75 17.64 3.00
N LEU A 178 3.90 18.31 3.02
CA LEU A 178 4.66 18.62 1.81
C LEU A 178 5.07 17.34 1.08
N CYS A 179 5.51 16.31 1.79
CA CYS A 179 5.95 15.05 1.17
C CYS A 179 4.79 14.19 0.67
N ILE A 180 3.63 14.22 1.33
CA ILE A 180 2.47 13.38 0.97
C ILE A 180 1.64 14.03 -0.15
N HIS A 181 1.36 15.32 -0.05
CA HIS A 181 0.45 16.02 -0.97
C HIS A 181 1.16 16.84 -2.04
N TRP A 182 2.42 17.20 -1.82
CA TRP A 182 3.24 17.92 -2.78
C TRP A 182 4.37 17.05 -3.33
N LYS A 183 5.17 17.61 -4.23
CA LYS A 183 6.31 16.93 -4.85
C LYS A 183 7.47 16.79 -3.83
N GLY A 184 7.55 15.66 -3.14
CA GLY A 184 8.62 15.31 -2.21
C GLY A 184 9.58 14.22 -2.75
N PRO A 185 10.75 14.03 -2.12
CA PRO A 185 11.62 12.90 -2.43
C PRO A 185 10.95 11.59 -1.98
N LEU A 186 10.99 10.58 -2.85
CA LEU A 186 10.24 9.34 -2.70
C LEU A 186 10.52 8.60 -1.38
N LEU A 187 11.79 8.56 -0.95
CA LEU A 187 12.16 7.92 0.32
C LEU A 187 11.50 8.60 1.53
N LEU A 188 11.46 9.94 1.53
CA LEU A 188 10.88 10.71 2.62
C LEU A 188 9.36 10.53 2.68
N GLN A 189 8.70 10.56 1.52
CA GLN A 189 7.28 10.22 1.41
C GLN A 189 7.00 8.82 1.98
N GLN A 190 7.77 7.81 1.59
CA GLN A 190 7.62 6.44 2.11
C GLN A 190 7.80 6.37 3.63
N THR A 191 8.81 7.03 4.19
CA THR A 191 9.02 7.11 5.65
C THR A 191 7.82 7.72 6.36
N TYR A 192 7.27 8.83 5.85
CA TYR A 192 6.08 9.45 6.44
C TYR A 192 4.84 8.55 6.36
N LEU A 193 4.64 7.83 5.25
CA LEU A 193 3.53 6.87 5.13
C LEU A 193 3.67 5.73 6.15
N ILE A 194 4.89 5.21 6.38
CA ILE A 194 5.17 4.15 7.36
C ILE A 194 4.91 4.64 8.79
N VAL A 195 5.35 5.86 9.11
CA VAL A 195 5.08 6.46 10.43
C VAL A 195 3.59 6.70 10.64
N MET A 196 2.87 7.18 9.61
CA MET A 196 1.42 7.37 9.67
C MET A 196 0.66 6.07 9.89
N SER A 197 1.04 4.99 9.20
CA SER A 197 0.43 3.67 9.42
C SER A 197 0.74 3.14 10.81
N ALA A 198 1.96 3.32 11.31
CA ALA A 198 2.34 2.91 12.66
C ALA A 198 1.55 3.68 13.72
N LEU A 199 1.45 5.01 13.61
CA LEU A 199 0.67 5.85 14.52
C LEU A 199 -0.82 5.46 14.51
N MET A 200 -1.41 5.25 13.33
CA MET A 200 -2.80 4.79 13.23
C MET A 200 -3.00 3.41 13.88
N ALA A 201 -2.05 2.48 13.71
CA ALA A 201 -2.11 1.18 14.37
C ALA A 201 -2.00 1.30 15.90
N LEU A 202 -1.10 2.14 16.41
CA LEU A 202 -0.97 2.39 17.85
C LEU A 202 -2.25 2.98 18.46
N VAL A 203 -2.93 3.86 17.73
CA VAL A 203 -4.24 4.41 18.12
C VAL A 203 -5.30 3.31 18.16
N LEU A 204 -5.36 2.44 17.15
CA LEU A 204 -6.29 1.32 17.15
C LEU A 204 -6.05 0.37 18.32
N ILE A 205 -4.80 0.08 18.66
CA ILE A 205 -4.47 -0.78 19.80
C ILE A 205 -4.83 -0.10 21.13
N LYS A 206 -4.55 1.20 21.30
CA LYS A 206 -4.82 1.91 22.55
C LYS A 206 -6.31 2.06 22.87
N TYR A 207 -7.14 2.27 21.86
CA TYR A 207 -8.53 2.70 22.06
C TYR A 207 -9.58 1.63 21.71
N LEU A 208 -9.17 0.43 21.29
CA LEU A 208 -10.07 -0.71 21.08
C LEU A 208 -9.90 -1.75 22.20
N PRO A 209 -10.99 -2.28 22.77
CA PRO A 209 -10.91 -3.42 23.69
C PRO A 209 -10.35 -4.69 23.02
N ASP A 210 -9.65 -5.53 23.78
CA ASP A 210 -8.96 -6.73 23.27
C ASP A 210 -9.81 -7.62 22.33
N TRP A 211 -11.00 -8.04 22.76
CA TRP A 211 -11.90 -8.86 21.93
C TRP A 211 -12.47 -8.10 20.73
N THR A 212 -12.62 -6.78 20.87
CA THR A 212 -13.08 -5.91 19.79
C THR A 212 -12.02 -5.79 18.70
N VAL A 213 -10.72 -5.81 19.03
CA VAL A 213 -9.64 -5.77 18.02
C VAL A 213 -9.74 -6.97 17.06
N TRP A 214 -9.84 -8.18 17.60
CA TRP A 214 -9.92 -9.40 16.78
C TRP A 214 -11.19 -9.45 15.92
N THR A 215 -12.33 -9.04 16.49
CA THR A 215 -13.60 -9.01 15.77
C THR A 215 -13.63 -7.94 14.69
N VAL A 216 -13.09 -6.73 14.96
CA VAL A 216 -12.92 -5.66 13.97
C VAL A 216 -12.04 -6.12 12.81
N LEU A 217 -10.89 -6.75 13.08
CA LEU A 217 -10.00 -7.28 12.04
C LEU A 217 -10.73 -8.31 11.16
N GLY A 218 -11.47 -9.23 11.77
CA GLY A 218 -12.27 -10.22 11.05
C GLY A 218 -13.34 -9.58 10.17
N VAL A 219 -14.15 -8.68 10.73
CA VAL A 219 -15.25 -8.01 10.00
C VAL A 219 -14.74 -7.12 8.87
N LEU A 220 -13.66 -6.36 9.10
CA LEU A 220 -13.04 -5.53 8.06
C LEU A 220 -12.42 -6.38 6.94
N SER A 221 -11.82 -7.53 7.25
CA SER A 221 -11.28 -8.43 6.22
C SER A 221 -12.37 -8.98 5.29
N ILE A 222 -13.55 -9.31 5.84
CA ILE A 222 -14.70 -9.76 5.06
C ILE A 222 -15.24 -8.61 4.21
N TRP A 223 -15.36 -7.42 4.78
CA TRP A 223 -15.82 -6.24 4.06
C TRP A 223 -14.90 -5.87 2.89
N ASP A 224 -13.58 -5.85 3.10
CA ASP A 224 -12.60 -5.55 2.05
C ASP A 224 -12.74 -6.52 0.86
N LEU A 225 -12.92 -7.82 1.13
CA LEU A 225 -13.18 -8.83 0.11
C LEU A 225 -14.48 -8.52 -0.67
N ILE A 226 -15.58 -8.20 0.02
CA ILE A 226 -16.86 -7.84 -0.61
C ILE A 226 -16.72 -6.58 -1.46
N ALA A 227 -16.06 -5.54 -0.92
CA ALA A 227 -15.88 -4.25 -1.56
C ALA A 227 -15.00 -4.32 -2.84
N VAL A 228 -14.12 -5.32 -2.95
CA VAL A 228 -13.26 -5.54 -4.12
C VAL A 228 -13.91 -6.50 -5.13
N LEU A 229 -14.44 -7.64 -4.69
CA LEU A 229 -14.96 -8.67 -5.60
C LEU A 229 -16.32 -8.31 -6.22
N CYS A 230 -17.16 -7.55 -5.53
CA CYS A 230 -18.45 -7.16 -6.08
C CYS A 230 -18.26 -6.24 -7.31
N PRO A 231 -18.99 -6.48 -8.42
CA PRO A 231 -18.87 -5.69 -9.66
C PRO A 231 -19.27 -4.22 -9.49
N HIS A 232 -20.06 -3.90 -8.44
CA HIS A 232 -20.41 -2.54 -8.03
C HIS A 232 -19.74 -2.13 -6.71
N GLY A 233 -18.60 -2.74 -6.41
CA GLY A 233 -17.84 -2.46 -5.19
C GLY A 233 -17.35 -1.01 -5.16
N PRO A 234 -17.44 -0.33 -4.00
CA PRO A 234 -17.05 1.08 -3.85
C PRO A 234 -15.59 1.33 -4.25
N LEU A 235 -14.70 0.40 -3.87
CA LEU A 235 -13.27 0.52 -4.16
C LEU A 235 -12.95 0.29 -5.64
N ARG A 236 -13.61 -0.70 -6.26
CA ARG A 236 -13.49 -0.98 -7.70
C ARG A 236 -13.99 0.18 -8.56
N MET A 237 -15.12 0.78 -8.19
CA MET A 237 -15.67 1.94 -8.89
C MET A 237 -14.71 3.14 -8.85
N LEU A 238 -14.06 3.38 -7.70
CA LEU A 238 -13.09 4.47 -7.55
C LEU A 238 -11.84 4.25 -8.42
N VAL A 239 -11.32 3.02 -8.45
CA VAL A 239 -10.18 2.65 -9.29
C VAL A 239 -10.51 2.77 -10.78
N GLU A 240 -11.62 2.20 -11.23
CA GLU A 240 -12.02 2.24 -12.64
C GLU A 240 -12.33 3.67 -13.11
N THR A 241 -12.89 4.52 -12.24
CA THR A 241 -13.18 5.92 -12.60
C THR A 241 -11.92 6.77 -12.65
N ALA A 242 -10.97 6.57 -11.72
CA ALA A 242 -9.67 7.24 -11.75
C ALA A 242 -8.86 6.84 -13.01
N GLN A 243 -8.88 5.56 -13.37
CA GLN A 243 -8.25 5.05 -14.61
C GLN A 243 -8.90 5.60 -15.88
N LYS A 244 -10.24 5.67 -15.94
CA LYS A 244 -10.97 6.26 -17.08
C LYS A 244 -10.68 7.75 -17.27
N ARG A 245 -10.33 8.47 -16.21
CA ARG A 245 -10.11 9.93 -16.23
C ARG A 245 -8.64 10.34 -16.26
N ASN A 246 -7.69 9.40 -16.23
CA ASN A 246 -6.25 9.68 -16.13
C ASN A 246 -5.90 10.62 -14.97
N GLU A 247 -6.61 10.53 -13.85
CA GLU A 247 -6.35 11.33 -12.66
C GLU A 247 -5.37 10.57 -11.73
N PRO A 248 -4.35 11.22 -11.16
CA PRO A 248 -3.45 10.58 -10.21
C PRO A 248 -4.26 10.13 -8.99
N ILE A 249 -4.17 8.84 -8.65
CA ILE A 249 -4.86 8.28 -7.48
C ILE A 249 -4.34 8.98 -6.22
N PHE A 250 -5.25 9.28 -5.28
CA PHE A 250 -4.99 10.09 -4.09
C PHE A 250 -3.66 9.71 -3.39
N PRO A 251 -2.61 10.57 -3.45
CA PRO A 251 -1.25 10.22 -3.00
C PRO A 251 -1.14 9.83 -1.53
N ALA A 252 -2.05 10.31 -0.69
CA ALA A 252 -2.10 10.01 0.74
C ALA A 252 -2.69 8.63 1.07
N LEU A 253 -3.48 8.04 0.16
CA LEU A 253 -4.18 6.77 0.40
C LEU A 253 -3.37 5.55 -0.05
N ILE A 254 -2.39 5.71 -0.95
CA ILE A 254 -1.68 4.59 -1.56
C ILE A 254 -0.17 4.72 -1.35
N TYR A 255 0.43 3.62 -0.92
CA TYR A 255 1.87 3.47 -0.89
C TYR A 255 2.42 3.25 -2.31
N SER A 256 3.13 4.25 -2.84
CA SER A 256 3.84 4.11 -4.13
C SER A 256 5.19 3.45 -3.91
N SER A 257 5.31 2.17 -4.29
CA SER A 257 6.61 1.53 -4.45
C SER A 257 7.28 2.04 -5.73
N ALA A 258 8.60 2.27 -5.72
CA ALA A 258 9.37 2.97 -6.76
C ALA A 258 9.20 2.47 -8.22
N VAL A 259 8.46 1.39 -8.46
CA VAL A 259 8.18 0.79 -9.77
C VAL A 259 6.89 1.32 -10.41
N LEU A 260 5.98 1.94 -9.65
CA LEU A 260 4.72 2.46 -10.24
C LEU A 260 4.98 3.60 -11.23
N TYR A 261 5.99 4.43 -10.98
CA TYR A 261 6.37 5.52 -11.88
C TYR A 261 6.93 5.05 -13.23
N PRO A 262 7.85 4.07 -13.33
CA PRO A 262 8.29 3.57 -14.62
C PRO A 262 7.19 2.80 -15.37
N TYR A 263 6.33 2.00 -14.73
CA TYR A 263 5.29 1.27 -15.49
C TYR A 263 4.19 2.17 -16.08
N VAL A 264 3.80 3.25 -15.37
CA VAL A 264 2.78 4.18 -15.89
C VAL A 264 3.35 5.07 -17.01
N ILE A 265 4.66 5.37 -17.01
CA ILE A 265 5.31 6.15 -18.07
C ILE A 265 5.78 5.27 -19.26
N PHE A 266 6.30 4.07 -18.99
CA PHE A 266 6.75 3.14 -20.05
C PHE A 266 5.60 2.33 -20.67
N GLY A 267 4.48 2.12 -19.97
CA GLY A 267 3.26 1.52 -20.54
C GLY A 267 2.61 2.40 -21.63
N ALA A 268 2.89 3.70 -21.64
CA ALA A 268 2.52 4.62 -22.71
C ALA A 268 3.51 4.62 -23.91
N SER A 269 4.59 3.83 -23.83
CA SER A 269 5.67 3.78 -24.83
C SER A 269 5.82 2.39 -25.45
N HIS A 270 4.73 1.67 -25.71
CA HIS A 270 4.72 0.63 -26.74
C HIS A 270 4.57 1.30 -28.11
N THR A 271 5.62 2.01 -28.54
CA THR A 271 5.79 2.35 -29.95
C THR A 271 6.19 1.07 -30.67
N ASP A 272 5.24 0.52 -31.43
CA ASP A 272 5.46 -0.59 -32.35
C ASP A 272 6.69 -0.30 -33.25
N PRO A 273 7.77 -1.10 -33.18
CA PRO A 273 8.97 -0.88 -33.98
C PRO A 273 8.78 -1.15 -35.48
N ASN A 274 7.58 -1.51 -35.94
CA ASN A 274 7.30 -1.85 -37.33
C ASN A 274 6.42 -0.85 -38.12
N ASN A 275 6.22 0.38 -37.63
CA ASN A 275 5.44 1.38 -38.37
C ASN A 275 6.32 2.51 -38.95
N PRO A 276 6.78 2.41 -40.22
CA PRO A 276 7.52 3.47 -40.88
C PRO A 276 6.53 4.50 -41.43
N LYS A 277 6.00 5.40 -40.58
CA LYS A 277 5.39 6.66 -41.02
C LYS A 277 5.10 7.57 -39.83
N LYS A 278 5.90 8.62 -39.68
CA LYS A 278 5.38 9.98 -39.46
C LYS A 278 6.41 11.02 -39.95
N PRO A 279 5.99 11.98 -40.80
CA PRO A 279 6.81 13.13 -41.15
C PRO A 279 6.81 14.19 -40.03
N LYS A 280 7.78 15.09 -40.15
CA LYS A 280 8.18 16.22 -39.30
C LYS A 280 7.09 16.87 -38.45
#